data_AF-A0A959U140-F1
#
_entry.id   AF-A0A959U140-F1
#
_cell.length_a   1.000
_cell.length_b   1.000
_cell.length_c   1.000
_cell.angle_alpha   90.00
_cell.angle_beta   90.00
_cell.angle_gamma   90.00
#
_symmetry.space_group_name_H-M   'P 1'
#
loop_
_entity.id
_entity.type
_entity.pdbx_description
1 polymer ?
#
loop_
_entity_poly.entity_id
_entity_poly.type
_entity_poly.pdbx_seq_one_letter_code
_entity_poly.pdbx_strand_id
1 'polypeptide(L)'
;MIEHEGTLISEELLEKRFVCDLNACQGACCEQGDSGAPLEVEEARLIKKHYAELEPYMTDRGRRAVAEQGTSVVDLDGELVTPLVQEYAECAFAKKDERGIWQCGIERAYNEGKVPFNKPISCHLYPIRVTKLKHHDALNYHEWPICAPACDCGAKLDVPVFRFLRKSLERVYGTTWFAGLEQIYAEWVKQRARGR
;
A
#
# COMPACT_ATOMS: atom_id res chain seq x y z
N MET A 1 12.68 16.22 7.24
CA MET A 1 12.22 14.99 7.97
C MET A 1 11.73 15.42 9.34
N ILE A 2 10.56 14.95 9.76
CA ILE A 2 9.88 15.35 11.00
C ILE A 2 9.77 14.12 11.91
N GLU A 3 10.21 14.23 13.15
CA GLU A 3 10.05 13.15 14.14
C GLU A 3 8.67 13.25 14.80
N HIS A 4 7.97 12.11 14.91
CA HIS A 4 6.67 12.01 15.55
C HIS A 4 6.45 10.60 16.13
N GLU A 5 6.38 10.48 17.46
CA GLU A 5 6.04 9.23 18.17
C GLU A 5 6.79 7.98 17.66
N GLY A 6 8.12 8.07 17.55
CA GLY A 6 8.93 6.93 17.07
C GLY A 6 8.92 6.73 15.55
N THR A 7 8.43 7.71 14.80
CA THR A 7 8.48 7.72 13.32
C THR A 7 9.26 8.93 12.80
N LEU A 8 9.96 8.75 11.69
CA LEU A 8 10.60 9.81 10.91
C LEU A 8 9.82 10.01 9.62
N ILE A 9 9.12 11.13 9.52
CA ILE A 9 8.18 11.43 8.43
C ILE A 9 8.87 12.34 7.41
N SER A 10 8.97 11.89 6.15
CA SER A 10 9.42 12.77 5.07
C SER A 10 8.40 13.90 4.86
N GLU A 11 8.89 15.13 4.65
CA GLU A 11 8.03 16.30 4.40
C GLU A 11 7.24 16.16 3.10
N GLU A 12 7.69 15.30 2.19
CA GLU A 12 6.95 14.97 0.97
C GLU A 12 5.56 14.39 1.27
N LEU A 13 5.36 13.73 2.42
CA LEU A 13 4.04 13.24 2.81
C LEU A 13 3.05 14.38 3.08
N LEU A 14 3.56 15.55 3.49
CA LEU A 14 2.80 16.76 3.77
C LEU A 14 2.66 17.65 2.52
N GLU A 15 3.69 17.67 1.68
CA GLU A 15 3.77 18.51 0.49
C GLU A 15 3.07 17.90 -0.73
N LYS A 16 3.39 16.64 -1.06
CA LYS A 16 2.88 16.01 -2.27
C LYS A 16 1.37 15.77 -2.15
N ARG A 17 0.71 15.84 -3.30
CA ARG A 17 -0.72 15.60 -3.42
C ARG A 17 -0.97 14.28 -4.12
N PHE A 18 -1.88 13.48 -3.57
CA PHE A 18 -2.12 12.13 -4.06
C PHE A 18 -3.55 11.67 -3.75
N VAL A 19 -4.26 11.20 -4.76
CA VAL A 19 -5.52 10.46 -4.61
C VAL A 19 -5.51 9.33 -5.64
N CYS A 20 -5.53 8.08 -5.18
CA CYS A 20 -5.60 6.94 -6.08
C CYS A 20 -6.90 6.96 -6.89
N ASP A 21 -6.79 6.90 -8.22
CA ASP A 21 -7.92 6.75 -9.13
C ASP A 21 -7.73 5.49 -9.96
N LEU A 22 -8.40 4.42 -9.56
CA LEU A 22 -8.36 3.13 -10.26
C LEU A 22 -8.94 3.21 -11.68
N ASN A 23 -9.82 4.18 -11.98
CA ASN A 23 -10.30 4.38 -13.35
C ASN A 23 -9.20 4.95 -14.24
N ALA A 24 -8.33 5.79 -13.68
CA ALA A 24 -7.24 6.42 -14.42
C ALA A 24 -6.00 5.50 -14.52
N CYS A 25 -5.63 4.81 -13.44
CA CYS A 25 -4.43 3.96 -13.42
C CYS A 25 -4.69 2.48 -13.76
N GLN A 26 -5.95 2.07 -13.89
CA GLN A 26 -6.36 0.70 -14.24
C GLN A 26 -5.83 -0.40 -13.29
N GLY A 27 -5.41 -0.01 -12.08
CA GLY A 27 -4.82 -0.92 -11.10
C GLY A 27 -3.39 -1.35 -11.43
N ALA A 28 -2.62 -0.52 -12.15
CA ALA A 28 -1.26 -0.80 -12.59
C ALA A 28 -0.33 -1.34 -11.47
N CYS A 29 -0.51 -0.91 -10.21
CA CYS A 29 0.28 -1.39 -9.08
C CYS A 29 0.06 -2.88 -8.73
N CYS A 30 -1.06 -3.46 -9.18
CA CYS A 30 -1.36 -4.89 -9.03
C CYS A 30 -0.94 -5.72 -10.28
N GLU A 31 -0.73 -5.06 -11.42
CA GLU A 31 -0.32 -5.67 -12.69
C GLU A 31 1.19 -5.68 -12.90
N GLN A 32 1.87 -4.60 -12.50
CA GLN A 32 3.29 -4.38 -12.76
C GLN A 32 4.10 -4.63 -11.49
N GLY A 33 4.08 -5.87 -10.99
CA GLY A 33 4.86 -6.26 -9.82
C GLY A 33 6.33 -6.49 -10.17
N ASP A 34 7.25 -5.91 -9.40
CA ASP A 34 8.70 -6.15 -9.54
C ASP A 34 9.12 -7.38 -8.72
N SER A 35 9.00 -7.30 -7.39
CA SER A 35 9.29 -8.39 -6.43
C SER A 35 8.05 -8.86 -5.65
N GLY A 36 6.86 -8.42 -6.03
CA GLY A 36 5.65 -8.61 -5.22
C GLY A 36 5.57 -7.66 -4.02
N ALA A 37 4.53 -7.80 -3.21
CA ALA A 37 4.32 -6.94 -2.04
C ALA A 37 4.99 -7.53 -0.80
N PRO A 38 5.83 -6.77 -0.07
CA PRO A 38 6.40 -7.20 1.20
C PRO A 38 5.31 -7.57 2.20
N LEU A 39 5.54 -8.65 2.94
CA LEU A 39 4.63 -9.24 3.91
C LEU A 39 5.29 -9.30 5.27
N GLU A 40 4.55 -8.88 6.29
CA GLU A 40 4.88 -9.26 7.66
C GLU A 40 4.64 -10.77 7.85
N VAL A 41 5.37 -11.39 8.78
CA VAL A 41 5.26 -12.83 9.06
C VAL A 41 3.82 -13.24 9.38
N GLU A 42 3.10 -12.42 10.15
CA GLU A 42 1.70 -12.70 10.48
C GLU A 42 0.76 -12.51 9.29
N GLU A 43 1.05 -11.57 8.37
CA GLU A 43 0.26 -11.40 7.15
C GLU A 43 0.39 -12.63 6.25
N ALA A 44 1.60 -13.14 6.05
CA ALA A 44 1.82 -14.37 5.29
C ALA A 44 1.12 -15.59 5.92
N ARG A 45 1.13 -15.70 7.25
CA ARG A 45 0.38 -16.75 7.96
C ARG A 45 -1.13 -16.62 7.77
N LEU A 46 -1.68 -15.42 7.86
CA LEU A 46 -3.11 -15.16 7.64
C LEU A 46 -3.53 -15.48 6.21
N ILE A 47 -2.75 -15.04 5.22
CA ILE A 47 -2.97 -15.37 3.79
C ILE A 47 -2.97 -16.88 3.59
N LYS A 48 -1.97 -17.59 4.14
CA LYS A 48 -1.91 -19.06 4.05
C LYS A 48 -3.10 -19.73 4.70
N LYS A 49 -3.51 -19.28 5.88
CA LYS A 49 -4.63 -19.83 6.65
C LYS A 49 -5.96 -19.68 5.92
N HIS A 50 -6.16 -18.55 5.24
CA HIS A 50 -7.42 -18.20 4.57
C HIS A 50 -7.36 -18.32 3.05
N TYR A 51 -6.44 -19.14 2.51
CA TYR A 51 -6.26 -19.26 1.07
C TYR A 51 -7.54 -19.73 0.36
N ALA A 52 -8.30 -20.66 0.95
CA ALA A 52 -9.53 -21.18 0.37
C ALA A 52 -10.59 -20.08 0.17
N GLU A 53 -10.66 -19.12 1.09
CA GLU A 53 -11.54 -17.95 0.99
C GLU A 53 -11.01 -16.90 0.00
N LEU A 54 -9.69 -16.84 -0.21
CA LEU A 54 -9.06 -15.93 -1.17
C LEU A 54 -9.09 -16.47 -2.61
N GLU A 55 -9.10 -17.79 -2.80
CA GLU A 55 -9.04 -18.44 -4.11
C GLU A 55 -10.08 -17.91 -5.13
N PRO A 56 -11.36 -17.69 -4.77
CA PRO A 56 -12.36 -17.15 -5.71
C PRO A 56 -12.05 -15.73 -6.20
N TYR A 57 -11.20 -15.01 -5.47
CA TYR A 57 -10.79 -13.63 -5.77
C TYR A 57 -9.50 -13.55 -6.60
N MET A 58 -8.99 -14.68 -7.08
CA MET A 58 -7.77 -14.77 -7.88
C MET A 58 -8.07 -15.15 -9.35
N THR A 59 -7.10 -14.90 -10.24
CA THR A 59 -7.12 -15.44 -11.60
C THR A 59 -6.61 -16.89 -11.63
N ASP A 60 -6.92 -17.64 -12.68
CA ASP A 60 -6.37 -18.99 -12.85
C ASP A 60 -4.83 -19.01 -12.89
N ARG A 61 -4.22 -17.96 -13.46
CA ARG A 61 -2.76 -17.79 -13.46
C ARG A 61 -2.24 -17.58 -12.04
N GLY A 62 -2.89 -16.71 -11.26
CA GLY A 62 -2.55 -16.47 -9.86
C GLY A 62 -2.67 -17.72 -8.99
N ARG A 63 -3.73 -18.51 -9.19
CA ARG A 63 -3.92 -19.79 -8.49
C ARG A 63 -2.82 -20.80 -8.81
N ARG A 64 -2.39 -20.88 -10.07
CA ARG A 64 -1.26 -21.73 -10.46
C ARG A 64 0.05 -21.27 -9.83
N ALA A 65 0.32 -19.97 -9.84
CA ALA A 65 1.52 -19.42 -9.21
C ALA A 65 1.57 -19.74 -7.71
N VAL A 66 0.45 -19.61 -6.99
CA VAL A 66 0.38 -20.01 -5.58
C VAL A 66 0.52 -21.52 -5.38
N ALA A 67 -0.02 -22.34 -6.27
CA ALA A 67 0.15 -23.79 -6.19
C ALA A 67 1.60 -24.24 -6.38
N GLU A 68 2.37 -23.54 -7.23
CA GLU A 68 3.77 -23.84 -7.52
C GLU A 68 4.74 -23.25 -6.49
N GLN A 69 4.52 -22.01 -6.08
CA GLN A 69 5.45 -21.23 -5.27
C GLN A 69 5.06 -21.16 -3.78
N GLY A 70 3.78 -21.40 -3.47
CA GLY A 70 3.17 -21.12 -2.17
C GLY A 70 2.49 -19.76 -2.11
N THR A 71 1.85 -19.45 -0.98
CA THR A 71 1.12 -18.19 -0.76
C THR A 71 2.01 -16.97 -0.50
N SER A 72 3.31 -17.20 -0.30
CA SER A 72 4.35 -16.22 -0.02
C SER A 72 5.70 -16.80 -0.41
N VAL A 73 6.60 -15.98 -0.95
CA VAL A 73 7.96 -16.37 -1.35
C VAL A 73 8.97 -15.46 -0.67
N VAL A 74 10.23 -15.86 -0.62
CA VAL A 74 11.34 -15.00 -0.18
C VAL A 74 12.02 -14.48 -1.43
N ASP A 75 12.17 -13.17 -1.55
CA ASP A 75 12.81 -12.54 -2.70
C ASP A 75 14.34 -12.52 -2.61
N LEU A 76 14.98 -11.88 -3.59
CA LEU A 76 16.44 -11.79 -3.69
C LEU A 76 17.08 -11.01 -2.53
N ASP A 77 16.33 -10.10 -1.91
CA ASP A 77 16.78 -9.30 -0.77
C ASP A 77 16.53 -10.04 0.57
N GLY A 78 15.93 -11.23 0.51
CA GLY A 78 15.61 -12.03 1.70
C GLY A 78 14.31 -11.61 2.38
N GLU A 79 13.50 -10.77 1.74
CA GLU A 79 12.22 -10.31 2.27
C GLU A 79 11.10 -11.27 1.90
N LEU A 80 10.15 -11.47 2.83
CA LEU A 80 8.95 -12.26 2.57
C LEU A 80 7.98 -11.40 1.75
N VAL A 81 7.57 -11.89 0.58
CA VAL A 81 6.74 -11.15 -0.38
C VAL A 81 5.58 -12.01 -0.90
N THR A 82 4.56 -11.38 -1.48
CA THR A 82 3.53 -12.08 -2.25
C THR A 82 4.10 -12.64 -3.55
N PRO A 83 3.74 -13.85 -3.97
CA PRO A 83 4.17 -14.38 -5.26
C PRO A 83 3.61 -13.56 -6.42
N LEU A 84 4.40 -13.46 -7.48
CA LEU A 84 3.96 -12.97 -8.78
C LEU A 84 3.60 -14.15 -9.68
N VAL A 85 2.75 -13.90 -10.68
CA VAL A 85 2.41 -14.91 -11.69
C VAL A 85 3.63 -15.33 -12.51
N GLN A 86 4.52 -14.38 -12.77
CA GLN A 86 5.83 -14.54 -13.41
C GLN A 86 6.66 -13.30 -13.05
N GLU A 87 7.96 -13.29 -13.35
CA GLU A 87 8.79 -12.10 -13.17
C GLU A 87 8.19 -10.89 -13.91
N TYR A 88 8.22 -9.73 -13.26
CA TYR A 88 7.72 -8.45 -13.81
C TYR A 88 6.24 -8.48 -14.24
N ALA A 89 5.39 -9.22 -13.52
CA ALA A 89 3.98 -9.39 -13.87
C ALA A 89 3.03 -9.25 -12.67
N GLU A 90 1.78 -9.65 -12.87
CA GLU A 90 0.74 -9.40 -11.89
C GLU A 90 0.98 -10.17 -10.59
N CYS A 91 0.54 -9.57 -9.47
CA CYS A 91 0.50 -10.28 -8.20
C CYS A 91 -0.44 -11.48 -8.32
N ALA A 92 -0.07 -12.63 -7.74
CA ALA A 92 -0.91 -13.83 -7.79
C ALA A 92 -2.30 -13.60 -7.16
N PHE A 93 -2.39 -12.66 -6.21
CA PHE A 93 -3.63 -12.27 -5.56
C PHE A 93 -4.39 -11.16 -6.28
N ALA A 94 -3.95 -10.72 -7.46
CA ALA A 94 -4.65 -9.72 -8.25
C ALA A 94 -5.72 -10.38 -9.15
N LYS A 95 -6.83 -9.66 -9.36
CA LYS A 95 -7.89 -10.06 -10.30
C LYS A 95 -8.55 -8.84 -10.89
N LYS A 96 -8.95 -8.92 -12.15
CA LYS A 96 -9.73 -7.87 -12.82
C LYS A 96 -11.18 -7.89 -12.34
N ASP A 97 -11.74 -6.70 -12.14
CA ASP A 97 -13.18 -6.54 -11.95
C ASP A 97 -13.95 -6.68 -13.27
N GLU A 98 -15.27 -6.52 -13.21
CA GLU A 98 -16.17 -6.60 -14.38
C GLU A 98 -15.86 -5.54 -15.45
N ARG A 99 -15.14 -4.47 -15.08
CA ARG A 99 -14.74 -3.37 -15.97
C ARG A 99 -13.33 -3.56 -16.53
N GLY A 100 -12.66 -4.65 -16.16
CA GLY A 100 -11.29 -4.98 -16.61
C GLY A 100 -10.18 -4.31 -15.80
N ILE A 101 -10.52 -3.63 -14.68
CA ILE A 101 -9.55 -2.92 -13.82
C ILE A 101 -8.95 -3.91 -12.83
N TRP A 102 -7.62 -3.91 -12.67
CA TRP A 102 -6.95 -4.76 -11.70
C TRP A 102 -7.25 -4.33 -10.26
N GLN A 103 -7.60 -5.31 -9.42
CA GLN A 103 -7.88 -5.12 -8.00
C GLN A 103 -7.15 -6.18 -7.17
N CYS A 104 -6.86 -5.83 -5.92
CA CYS A 104 -6.33 -6.77 -4.94
C CYS A 104 -7.45 -7.70 -4.46
N GLY A 105 -7.32 -8.99 -4.72
CA GLY A 105 -8.27 -10.02 -4.28
C GLY A 105 -8.37 -10.13 -2.76
N ILE A 106 -7.27 -9.90 -2.03
CA ILE A 106 -7.26 -9.88 -0.56
C ILE A 106 -8.10 -8.71 -0.02
N GLU A 107 -7.93 -7.51 -0.56
CA GLU A 107 -8.72 -6.34 -0.17
C GLU A 107 -10.20 -6.54 -0.48
N ARG A 108 -10.50 -7.14 -1.64
CA ARG A 108 -11.89 -7.44 -2.02
C ARG A 108 -12.52 -8.47 -1.09
N ALA A 109 -11.84 -9.57 -0.80
CA ALA A 109 -12.31 -10.59 0.14
C ALA A 109 -12.56 -10.00 1.54
N TYR A 110 -11.69 -9.09 1.99
CA TYR A 110 -11.86 -8.36 3.25
C TYR A 110 -13.09 -7.46 3.25
N ASN A 111 -13.26 -6.65 2.20
CA ASN A 111 -14.41 -5.75 2.05
C ASN A 111 -15.74 -6.51 1.97
N GLU A 112 -15.73 -7.73 1.44
CA GLU A 112 -16.88 -8.65 1.40
C GLU A 112 -17.02 -9.51 2.68
N GLY A 113 -16.18 -9.31 3.70
CA GLY A 113 -16.23 -10.00 4.99
C GLY A 113 -15.86 -11.48 4.94
N LYS A 114 -15.18 -11.94 3.89
CA LYS A 114 -14.75 -13.35 3.73
C LYS A 114 -13.50 -13.68 4.54
N VAL A 115 -12.65 -12.69 4.77
CA VAL A 115 -11.43 -12.82 5.56
C VAL A 115 -11.36 -11.72 6.63
N PRO A 116 -10.75 -12.00 7.80
CA PRO A 116 -10.74 -11.05 8.92
C PRO A 116 -9.64 -9.98 8.80
N PHE A 117 -8.85 -9.98 7.74
CA PHE A 117 -7.70 -9.09 7.55
C PHE A 117 -7.74 -8.44 6.18
N ASN A 118 -7.27 -7.20 6.08
CA ASN A 118 -7.16 -6.46 4.83
C ASN A 118 -5.82 -6.77 4.14
N LYS A 119 -5.62 -6.27 2.91
CA LYS A 119 -4.39 -6.39 2.13
C LYS A 119 -3.12 -6.06 2.94
N PRO A 120 -1.96 -6.54 2.48
CA PRO A 120 -0.69 -6.28 3.15
C PRO A 120 -0.47 -4.81 3.47
N ILE A 121 0.10 -4.52 4.63
CA ILE A 121 0.38 -3.14 5.08
C ILE A 121 1.22 -2.40 4.04
N SER A 122 2.19 -3.07 3.42
CA SER A 122 3.04 -2.52 2.35
C SER A 122 2.24 -2.02 1.14
N CYS A 123 1.16 -2.72 0.75
CA CYS A 123 0.24 -2.30 -0.30
C CYS A 123 -0.74 -1.22 0.19
N HIS A 124 -1.18 -1.32 1.45
CA HIS A 124 -2.17 -0.40 2.01
C HIS A 124 -1.60 0.99 2.27
N LEU A 125 -0.33 1.07 2.67
CA LEU A 125 0.38 2.33 2.88
C LEU A 125 0.88 2.96 1.58
N TYR A 126 0.83 2.28 0.44
CA TYR A 126 1.36 2.83 -0.81
C TYR A 126 0.61 4.12 -1.22
N PRO A 127 1.29 5.25 -1.51
CA PRO A 127 2.70 5.39 -1.90
C PRO A 127 3.75 5.58 -0.78
N ILE A 128 3.40 5.46 0.50
CA ILE A 128 4.38 5.48 1.59
C ILE A 128 5.13 4.13 1.64
N ARG A 129 6.46 4.18 1.66
CA ARG A 129 7.34 3.05 1.98
C ARG A 129 7.96 3.26 3.34
N VAL A 130 7.91 2.21 4.16
CA VAL A 130 8.42 2.21 5.53
C VAL A 130 9.77 1.52 5.57
N THR A 131 10.80 2.24 5.99
CA THR A 131 12.12 1.66 6.28
C THR A 131 12.24 1.47 7.79
N LYS A 132 12.41 0.23 8.23
CA LYS A 132 12.60 -0.10 9.65
C LYS A 132 14.01 0.28 10.11
N LEU A 133 14.12 1.26 11.00
CA LEU A 133 15.37 1.61 11.68
C LEU A 133 15.39 1.01 13.08
N LYS A 134 16.56 1.03 13.74
CA LYS A 134 16.76 0.41 15.06
C LYS A 134 15.77 0.87 16.14
N HIS A 135 15.36 2.14 16.08
CA HIS A 135 14.49 2.76 17.09
C HIS A 135 13.29 3.50 16.47
N HIS A 136 13.22 3.59 15.14
CA HIS A 136 12.23 4.40 14.45
C HIS A 136 11.77 3.73 13.16
N ASP A 137 10.56 4.05 12.72
CA ASP A 137 10.11 3.78 11.36
C ASP A 137 10.32 5.04 10.50
N ALA A 138 11.02 4.93 9.37
CA ALA A 138 11.13 6.04 8.42
C ALA A 138 10.08 5.92 7.32
N LEU A 139 9.20 6.91 7.21
CA LEU A 139 8.08 6.97 6.27
C LEU A 139 8.48 7.86 5.09
N ASN A 140 8.72 7.25 3.95
CA ASN A 140 9.18 7.91 2.74
C ASN A 140 8.12 7.85 1.64
N TYR A 141 7.97 8.92 0.87
CA TYR A 141 7.15 8.90 -0.33
C TYR A 141 7.90 8.17 -1.44
N HIS A 142 7.27 7.18 -2.07
CA HIS A 142 7.83 6.50 -3.23
C HIS A 142 7.21 7.03 -4.52
N GLU A 143 8.02 7.71 -5.33
CA GLU A 143 7.63 8.17 -6.64
C GLU A 143 7.75 7.04 -7.67
N TRP A 144 6.62 6.64 -8.24
CA TRP A 144 6.56 5.64 -9.30
C TRP A 144 5.75 6.21 -10.48
N PRO A 145 6.26 6.21 -11.72
CA PRO A 145 5.57 6.86 -12.84
C PRO A 145 4.15 6.33 -13.11
N ILE A 146 3.84 5.09 -12.73
CA ILE A 146 2.47 4.54 -12.84
C ILE A 146 1.44 5.32 -12.03
N CYS A 147 1.89 6.09 -11.03
CA CYS A 147 1.06 6.90 -10.15
C CYS A 147 0.86 8.33 -10.64
N ALA A 148 1.40 8.72 -11.80
CA ALA A 148 1.17 10.05 -12.35
C ALA A 148 -0.33 10.46 -12.39
N PRO A 149 -1.28 9.57 -12.78
CA PRO A 149 -2.71 9.92 -12.73
C PRO A 149 -3.22 10.20 -11.31
N ALA A 150 -2.67 9.51 -10.30
CA ALA A 150 -3.05 9.71 -8.90
C ALA A 150 -2.47 11.01 -8.33
N CYS A 151 -1.27 11.41 -8.75
CA CYS A 151 -0.68 12.71 -8.45
C CYS A 151 -1.51 13.85 -9.05
N ASP A 152 -1.91 13.73 -10.31
CA ASP A 152 -2.76 14.72 -11.00
C ASP A 152 -4.13 14.88 -10.32
N CYS A 153 -4.74 13.76 -9.93
CA CYS A 153 -6.00 13.76 -9.19
C CYS A 153 -5.84 14.42 -7.81
N GLY A 154 -4.79 14.05 -7.08
CA GLY A 154 -4.48 14.64 -5.79
C GLY A 154 -4.23 16.15 -5.88
N ALA A 155 -3.51 16.61 -6.91
CA ALA A 155 -3.25 18.02 -7.13
C ALA A 155 -4.54 18.82 -7.39
N LYS A 156 -5.49 18.25 -8.14
CA LYS A 156 -6.80 18.87 -8.40
C LYS A 156 -7.68 18.96 -7.15
N LEU A 157 -7.62 17.95 -6.29
CA LEU A 157 -8.43 17.87 -5.06
C LEU A 157 -7.74 18.51 -3.83
N ASP A 158 -6.48 18.93 -3.98
CA ASP A 158 -5.61 19.43 -2.91
C ASP A 158 -5.54 18.51 -1.68
N VAL A 159 -5.41 17.19 -1.91
CA VAL A 159 -5.33 16.18 -0.85
C VAL A 159 -3.87 15.77 -0.62
N PRO A 160 -3.28 16.06 0.55
CA PRO A 160 -1.95 15.58 0.92
C PRO A 160 -1.88 14.04 0.99
N VAL A 161 -0.73 13.46 0.68
CA VAL A 161 -0.49 12.00 0.73
C VAL A 161 -0.92 11.39 2.06
N PHE A 162 -0.49 11.97 3.19
CA PHE A 162 -0.82 11.40 4.50
C PHE A 162 -2.33 11.37 4.78
N ARG A 163 -3.10 12.34 4.28
CA ARG A 163 -4.55 12.39 4.46
C ARG A 163 -5.27 11.36 3.61
N PHE A 164 -4.82 11.14 2.37
CA PHE A 164 -5.33 10.06 1.54
C PHE A 164 -5.11 8.70 2.23
N LEU A 165 -3.95 8.51 2.86
CA LEU A 165 -3.56 7.30 3.58
C LEU A 165 -4.04 7.25 5.03
N ARG A 166 -5.05 8.03 5.42
CA ARG A 166 -5.57 8.06 6.79
C ARG A 166 -5.89 6.66 7.32
N LYS A 167 -6.71 5.88 6.60
CA LYS A 167 -7.13 4.54 7.05
C LYS A 167 -5.95 3.59 7.22
N SER A 168 -4.96 3.65 6.34
CA SER A 168 -3.77 2.81 6.41
C SER A 168 -2.80 3.24 7.51
N LEU A 169 -2.63 4.54 7.73
CA LEU A 169 -1.79 5.07 8.80
C LEU A 169 -2.43 4.82 10.17
N GLU A 170 -3.75 5.04 10.31
CA GLU A 170 -4.49 4.72 11.54
C GLU A 170 -4.44 3.21 11.84
N ARG A 171 -4.44 2.34 10.83
CA ARG A 171 -4.30 0.89 11.01
C ARG A 171 -2.94 0.50 11.63
N VAL A 172 -1.87 1.22 11.29
CA VAL A 172 -0.50 0.87 11.69
C VAL A 172 -0.07 1.61 12.96
N TYR A 173 -0.32 2.91 13.02
CA TYR A 173 0.15 3.78 14.10
C TYR A 173 -0.97 4.24 15.05
N GLY A 174 -2.23 3.99 14.70
CA GLY A 174 -3.38 4.35 15.52
C GLY A 174 -3.95 5.75 15.26
N THR A 175 -5.16 5.98 15.75
CA THR A 175 -5.89 7.25 15.56
C THR A 175 -5.26 8.42 16.30
N THR A 176 -4.67 8.17 17.47
CA THR A 176 -3.98 9.21 18.26
C THR A 176 -2.75 9.73 17.54
N TRP A 177 -1.93 8.82 17.00
CA TRP A 177 -0.77 9.17 16.19
C TRP A 177 -1.18 10.01 14.96
N PHE A 178 -2.23 9.60 14.26
CA PHE A 178 -2.72 10.33 13.08
C PHE A 178 -3.22 11.73 13.43
N ALA A 179 -3.91 11.89 14.57
CA ALA A 179 -4.32 13.20 15.06
C ALA A 179 -3.12 14.11 15.37
N GLY A 180 -2.03 13.55 15.91
CA GLY A 180 -0.77 14.27 16.06
C GLY A 180 -0.17 14.72 14.73
N LEU A 181 -0.21 13.86 13.71
CA LEU A 181 0.27 14.21 12.36
C LEU A 181 -0.56 15.36 11.73
N GLU A 182 -1.87 15.40 11.94
CA GLU A 182 -2.71 16.54 11.50
C GLU A 182 -2.31 17.85 12.18
N GLN A 183 -1.93 17.83 13.46
CA GLN A 183 -1.45 19.03 14.17
C GLN A 183 -0.10 19.49 13.60
N ILE A 184 0.82 18.55 13.35
CA ILE A 184 2.10 18.81 12.69
C ILE A 184 1.87 19.45 11.32
N TYR A 185 0.96 18.90 10.52
CA TYR A 185 0.62 19.46 9.20
C TYR A 185 0.08 20.88 9.30
N ALA A 186 -0.82 21.16 10.25
CA ALA A 186 -1.37 22.49 10.45
C ALA A 186 -0.30 23.53 10.79
N GLU A 187 0.70 23.15 11.60
CA GLU A 187 1.82 24.04 11.92
C GLU A 187 2.80 24.19 10.75
N TRP A 188 3.11 23.10 10.05
CA TRP A 188 3.94 23.09 8.85
C TRP A 188 3.39 24.04 7.76
N VAL A 189 2.07 24.04 7.55
CA VAL A 189 1.40 24.98 6.61
C VAL A 189 1.61 26.44 7.03
N LYS A 190 1.46 26.76 8.32
CA LYS A 190 1.66 28.14 8.81
C LYS A 190 3.10 28.60 8.61
N GLN A 191 4.08 27.73 8.86
CA GLN A 191 5.50 28.06 8.67
C GLN A 191 5.81 28.36 7.20
N ARG A 192 5.28 27.55 6.26
CA ARG A 192 5.45 27.80 4.82
C ARG A 192 4.71 29.03 4.30
N ALA A 193 3.65 29.47 5.00
CA ALA A 193 2.96 30.72 4.68
C ALA A 193 3.72 31.95 5.19
N ARG A 194 4.48 31.84 6.28
CA ARG A 194 5.30 32.92 6.86
C ARG A 194 6.64 33.12 6.15
N GLY A 195 7.13 32.09 5.46
CA GLY A 195 8.39 32.10 4.71
C GLY A 195 8.25 32.52 3.24
N ARG A 196 7.07 32.98 2.81
CA ARG A 196 6.82 33.62 1.51
C ARG A 196 6.47 35.09 1.72
#